data_AF-A0A811LRN0-F1
#
_entry.id   AF-A0A811LRN0-F1
#
_cell.length_a   1.000
_cell.length_b   1.000
_cell.length_c   1.000
_cell.angle_alpha   90.00
_cell.angle_beta   90.00
_cell.angle_gamma   90.00
#
_symmetry.space_group_name_H-M   'P 1'
#
loop_
_entity.id
_entity.type
_entity.pdbx_description
1 polymer ?
#
loop_
_entity_poly.entity_id
_entity_poly.type
_entity_poly.pdbx_seq_one_letter_code
_entity_poly.pdbx_strand_id
1 'polypeptide(L)'
;MWSQNLAVLAFLGLISIVFGILDGDPVEWARHGYLVKVIGKAANGKGKACTGAIISGNFILTSPECVWDPEIEQNIEEFAILTSLRTYSRRLMGLLLMKTEKWAVLRIKEIDSSVLCPPPPQPPRVLRMNIVPSLTKQVMIDVTENDILYSKCYLLGFKTEDPDKFYGQKKVYRLDLNPLKEPRYGEDLYHSKIDDGFTACYEDVGSPLICNTLEKGTMVVGLFKSLNHLVPDNATELTTPESTIEAACSNAYEMNFDFIVNDERFLKLIEDHGISSYVNAYKACGFMNSDDEA
;
A
#
# COMPACT_ATOMS: atom_id res chain seq x y z
N MET A 1 35.64 43.70 13.74
CA MET A 1 35.31 43.31 12.35
C MET A 1 35.02 41.82 12.34
N TRP A 2 33.74 41.50 12.19
CA TRP A 2 33.24 40.15 12.00
C TRP A 2 33.32 39.79 10.51
N SER A 3 33.72 38.56 10.20
CA SER A 3 33.20 37.85 9.02
C SER A 3 33.28 36.36 9.28
N GLN A 4 32.14 35.81 9.71
CA GLN A 4 31.84 34.39 9.70
C GLN A 4 31.71 33.95 8.24
N ASN A 5 32.46 32.93 7.82
CA ASN A 5 32.15 32.19 6.61
C ASN A 5 31.43 30.91 7.02
N LEU A 6 30.10 30.97 7.03
CA LEU A 6 29.24 29.79 7.01
C LEU A 6 29.32 29.19 5.59
N ALA A 7 30.01 28.06 5.47
CA ALA A 7 29.81 27.18 4.32
C ALA A 7 28.50 26.42 4.52
N VAL A 8 27.42 26.93 3.91
CA VAL A 8 26.17 26.20 3.75
C VAL A 8 26.40 25.16 2.66
N LEU A 9 26.65 23.92 3.07
CA LEU A 9 26.63 22.76 2.17
C LEU A 9 25.17 22.51 1.76
N ALA A 10 24.81 23.03 0.59
CA ALA A 10 23.56 22.72 -0.08
C ALA A 10 23.57 21.23 -0.48
N PHE A 11 22.77 20.44 0.22
CA PHE A 11 22.46 19.06 -0.11
C PHE A 11 21.56 19.04 -1.36
N LEU A 12 22.15 19.09 -2.54
CA LEU A 12 21.47 18.74 -3.80
C LEU A 12 21.54 17.22 -3.94
N GLY A 13 20.62 16.53 -3.27
CA GLY A 13 20.38 15.11 -3.51
C GLY A 13 19.74 14.93 -4.89
N LEU A 14 20.39 14.15 -5.76
CA LEU A 14 19.79 13.58 -6.96
C LEU A 14 18.72 12.57 -6.52
N ILE A 15 17.49 13.05 -6.35
CA ILE A 15 16.33 12.22 -5.98
C ILE A 15 15.88 11.46 -7.23
N SER A 16 15.82 10.13 -7.15
CA SER A 16 15.15 9.30 -8.17
C SER A 16 13.68 9.66 -8.18
N ILE A 17 13.13 9.87 -9.37
CA ILE A 17 11.79 10.40 -9.57
C ILE A 17 10.75 9.27 -9.33
N VAL A 18 9.72 9.55 -8.53
CA VAL A 18 8.65 8.62 -8.15
C VAL A 18 7.29 9.29 -8.41
N PHE A 19 6.27 8.58 -8.90
CA PHE A 19 5.03 9.18 -9.45
C PHE A 19 3.73 8.42 -9.06
N GLY A 20 2.59 9.05 -8.72
CA GLY A 20 1.29 8.48 -8.19
C GLY A 20 0.02 8.69 -9.08
N ILE A 21 -1.17 8.10 -8.75
CA ILE A 21 -2.42 7.92 -9.55
C ILE A 21 -2.75 8.99 -10.59
N LEU A 22 -3.09 8.55 -11.81
CA LEU A 22 -3.68 9.32 -12.91
C LEU A 22 -5.20 9.05 -13.02
N ASP A 23 -6.00 9.93 -12.39
CA ASP A 23 -7.48 9.97 -12.37
C ASP A 23 -8.23 8.85 -11.59
N GLY A 24 -9.45 9.15 -11.10
CA GLY A 24 -10.34 8.22 -10.36
C GLY A 24 -11.54 8.91 -9.70
N ASP A 25 -12.29 8.17 -8.88
CA ASP A 25 -13.31 8.79 -8.02
C ASP A 25 -12.64 9.46 -6.81
N PRO A 26 -12.74 10.79 -6.64
CA PRO A 26 -12.13 11.47 -5.51
C PRO A 26 -12.80 11.04 -4.20
N VAL A 27 -11.99 10.62 -3.23
CA VAL A 27 -12.46 10.19 -1.90
C VAL A 27 -11.71 10.92 -0.78
N GLU A 28 -12.37 11.05 0.36
CA GLU A 28 -11.75 11.67 1.54
C GLU A 28 -10.79 10.68 2.23
N TRP A 29 -9.49 11.03 2.29
CA TRP A 29 -8.49 10.19 2.97
C TRP A 29 -8.87 9.84 4.41
N ALA A 30 -9.52 10.74 5.14
CA ALA A 30 -9.97 10.50 6.51
C ALA A 30 -10.98 9.35 6.65
N ARG A 31 -11.73 9.04 5.58
CA ARG A 31 -12.65 7.88 5.51
C ARG A 31 -11.92 6.58 5.16
N HIS A 32 -10.69 6.68 4.69
CA HIS A 32 -9.80 5.57 4.35
C HIS A 32 -8.54 5.63 5.21
N GLY A 33 -8.71 5.81 6.53
CA GLY A 33 -7.60 6.04 7.47
C GLY A 33 -6.60 4.89 7.57
N TYR A 34 -6.93 3.72 7.00
CA TYR A 34 -5.99 2.62 6.81
C TYR A 34 -4.95 2.90 5.73
N LEU A 35 -5.24 3.72 4.72
CA LEU A 35 -4.32 4.04 3.64
C LEU A 35 -3.19 4.91 4.18
N VAL A 36 -1.95 4.52 3.93
CA VAL A 36 -0.77 5.24 4.42
C VAL A 36 0.25 5.49 3.33
N LYS A 37 1.04 6.55 3.51
CA LYS A 37 2.25 6.77 2.72
C LYS A 37 3.42 6.14 3.43
N VAL A 38 4.21 5.36 2.70
CA VAL A 38 5.42 4.71 3.17
C VAL A 38 6.61 5.44 2.55
N ILE A 39 7.43 6.08 3.39
CA ILE A 39 8.57 6.88 2.92
C ILE A 39 9.84 6.30 3.52
N GLY A 40 10.67 5.68 2.70
CA GLY A 40 11.99 5.18 3.05
C GLY A 40 13.10 6.10 2.58
N LYS A 41 14.26 6.05 3.22
CA LYS A 41 15.49 6.67 2.73
C LYS A 41 16.50 5.58 2.40
N ALA A 42 16.82 5.43 1.12
CA ALA A 42 17.85 4.54 0.62
C ALA A 42 19.25 4.98 1.08
N ALA A 43 20.23 4.07 1.08
CA ALA A 43 21.59 4.37 1.58
C ALA A 43 22.32 5.39 0.70
N ASN A 44 21.99 5.45 -0.59
CA ASN A 44 22.44 6.49 -1.54
C ASN A 44 21.85 7.89 -1.24
N GLY A 45 20.98 8.01 -0.23
CA GLY A 45 20.33 9.25 0.18
C GLY A 45 19.03 9.57 -0.56
N LYS A 46 18.63 8.77 -1.55
CA LYS A 46 17.39 8.95 -2.31
C LYS A 46 16.18 8.55 -1.48
N GLY A 47 15.10 9.33 -1.59
CA GLY A 47 13.82 8.99 -0.99
C GLY A 47 13.10 7.95 -1.84
N LYS A 48 12.48 6.96 -1.21
CA LYS A 48 11.53 6.05 -1.85
C LYS A 48 10.16 6.29 -1.26
N ALA A 49 9.19 6.61 -2.11
CA ALA A 49 7.81 6.82 -1.75
C ALA A 49 6.95 5.68 -2.28
N CYS A 50 6.06 5.19 -1.43
CA CYS A 50 5.15 4.10 -1.70
C CYS A 50 3.84 4.32 -0.94
N THR A 51 2.90 3.42 -1.19
CA THR A 51 1.65 3.32 -0.45
C THR A 51 1.58 2.01 0.31
N GLY A 52 0.81 1.99 1.38
CA GLY A 52 0.57 0.79 2.18
C GLY A 52 -0.76 0.88 2.92
N ALA A 53 -1.01 -0.10 3.77
CA ALA A 53 -2.22 -0.17 4.56
C ALA A 53 -1.96 -0.57 6.03
N ILE A 54 -2.69 0.07 6.95
CA ILE A 54 -2.80 -0.38 8.34
C ILE A 54 -3.65 -1.65 8.36
N ILE A 55 -3.09 -2.73 8.88
CA ILE A 55 -3.76 -4.04 9.02
C ILE A 55 -3.89 -4.49 10.49
N SER A 56 -3.21 -3.81 11.41
CA SER A 56 -3.35 -3.97 12.86
C SER A 56 -2.92 -2.68 13.58
N GLY A 57 -3.05 -2.63 14.91
CA GLY A 57 -2.52 -1.54 15.73
C GLY A 57 -1.03 -1.28 15.54
N ASN A 58 -0.24 -2.28 15.16
CA ASN A 58 1.21 -2.21 15.10
C ASN A 58 1.83 -2.59 13.74
N PHE A 59 1.03 -2.93 12.72
CA PHE A 59 1.53 -3.37 11.41
C PHE A 59 1.00 -2.54 10.24
N ILE A 60 1.93 -2.20 9.35
CA ILE A 60 1.67 -1.67 8.01
C ILE A 60 2.04 -2.74 7.00
N LEU A 61 1.11 -3.07 6.11
CA LEU A 61 1.31 -3.90 4.94
C LEU A 61 1.71 -3.03 3.74
N THR A 62 2.70 -3.46 2.96
CA THR A 62 3.18 -2.76 1.76
C THR A 62 3.83 -3.73 0.77
N SER A 63 4.17 -3.27 -0.43
CA SER A 63 4.92 -4.06 -1.43
C SER A 63 6.36 -4.33 -0.99
N PRO A 64 6.98 -5.47 -1.35
CA PRO A 64 8.40 -5.71 -1.08
C PRO A 64 9.32 -4.77 -1.85
N GLU A 65 8.88 -4.22 -2.98
CA GLU A 65 9.59 -3.18 -3.73
C GLU A 65 9.78 -1.95 -2.86
N CYS A 66 8.81 -1.59 -2.03
CA CYS A 66 8.85 -0.39 -1.20
C CYS A 66 9.94 -0.41 -0.14
N VAL A 67 10.43 -1.61 0.20
CA VAL A 67 11.41 -1.83 1.27
C VAL A 67 12.76 -2.31 0.72
N TRP A 68 12.92 -2.36 -0.60
CA TRP A 68 14.14 -2.80 -1.28
C TRP A 68 14.76 -1.67 -2.11
N ASP A 69 16.06 -1.48 -1.96
CA ASP A 69 16.86 -0.60 -2.81
C ASP A 69 17.60 -1.43 -3.89
N PRO A 70 17.19 -1.32 -5.16
CA PRO A 70 17.81 -2.08 -6.24
C PRO A 70 19.22 -1.58 -6.61
N GLU A 71 19.61 -0.35 -6.25
CA GLU A 71 20.92 0.18 -6.62
C GLU A 71 22.06 -0.43 -5.78
N ILE A 72 21.76 -0.75 -4.52
CA ILE A 72 22.72 -1.33 -3.56
C ILE A 72 22.37 -2.75 -3.13
N GLU A 73 21.26 -3.28 -3.64
CA GLU A 73 20.73 -4.61 -3.33
C GLU A 73 20.56 -4.85 -1.81
N GLN A 74 19.94 -3.89 -1.11
CA GLN A 74 19.71 -3.98 0.33
C GLN A 74 18.29 -3.56 0.73
N ASN A 75 17.86 -4.06 1.89
CA ASN A 75 16.62 -3.62 2.51
C ASN A 75 16.78 -2.19 3.07
N ILE A 76 15.74 -1.40 2.92
CA ILE A 76 15.54 -0.18 3.68
C ILE A 76 14.95 -0.60 5.03
N GLU A 77 15.59 -0.21 6.13
CA GLU A 77 15.21 -0.68 7.46
C GLU A 77 14.25 0.28 8.20
N GLU A 78 14.34 1.58 7.91
CA GLU A 78 13.58 2.63 8.61
C GLU A 78 12.71 3.44 7.66
N PHE A 79 11.47 3.70 8.10
CA PHE A 79 10.44 4.37 7.31
C PHE A 79 9.73 5.45 8.11
N ALA A 80 9.38 6.55 7.44
CA ALA A 80 8.36 7.47 7.90
C ALA A 80 7.01 7.06 7.31
N ILE A 81 6.03 6.81 8.18
CA ILE A 81 4.67 6.44 7.78
C ILE A 81 3.75 7.64 8.00
N LEU A 82 3.06 8.08 6.95
CA LEU A 82 2.06 9.16 7.05
C LEU A 82 0.66 8.57 6.96
N THR A 83 -0.18 8.92 7.93
CA THR A 83 -1.54 8.39 8.04
C THR A 83 -2.54 9.47 8.42
N SER A 84 -3.81 9.28 8.07
CA SER A 84 -4.94 10.16 8.41
C SER A 84 -5.82 9.55 9.52
N LEU A 85 -5.22 9.26 10.68
CA LEU A 85 -5.92 8.65 11.83
C LEU A 85 -6.82 9.61 12.62
N ARG A 86 -6.71 10.92 12.42
CA ARG A 86 -7.52 11.96 13.08
C ARG A 86 -7.76 13.10 12.09
N THR A 87 -8.24 14.24 12.57
CA THR A 87 -8.36 15.48 11.79
C THR A 87 -7.04 15.95 11.16
N TYR A 88 -5.91 15.43 11.64
CA TYR A 88 -4.57 15.79 11.17
C TYR A 88 -3.78 14.55 10.75
N SER A 89 -2.90 14.73 9.76
CA SER A 89 -1.93 13.72 9.36
C SER A 89 -0.95 13.47 10.51
N ARG A 90 -0.74 12.19 10.84
CA ARG A 90 0.24 11.76 11.83
C ARG A 90 1.42 11.12 11.12
N ARG A 91 2.62 11.49 11.54
CA ARG A 91 3.86 10.81 11.16
C ARG A 91 4.20 9.77 12.23
N LEU A 92 4.40 8.53 11.80
CA LEU A 92 4.88 7.42 12.62
C LEU A 92 6.25 6.99 12.10
N MET A 93 7.02 6.33 12.96
CA MET A 93 8.22 5.59 12.55
C MET A 93 7.82 4.13 12.33
N GLY A 94 8.23 3.57 11.19
CA GLY A 94 8.09 2.17 10.84
C GLY A 94 9.46 1.51 10.70
N LEU A 95 9.57 0.26 11.14
CA LEU A 95 10.74 -0.58 10.97
C LEU A 95 10.39 -1.79 10.12
N LEU A 96 11.25 -2.20 9.20
CA LEU A 96 11.03 -3.44 8.46
C LEU A 96 10.99 -4.62 9.43
N LEU A 97 9.89 -5.38 9.41
CA LEU A 97 9.74 -6.58 10.22
C LEU A 97 9.97 -7.84 9.39
N MET A 98 9.36 -7.90 8.21
CA MET A 98 9.46 -9.05 7.31
C MET A 98 9.24 -8.61 5.86
N LYS A 99 9.94 -9.27 4.95
CA LYS A 99 9.79 -9.12 3.49
C LYS A 99 9.69 -10.51 2.86
N THR A 100 8.75 -10.67 1.95
CA THR A 100 8.61 -11.84 1.07
C THR A 100 8.77 -11.39 -0.38
N GLU A 101 8.47 -12.27 -1.32
CA GLU A 101 8.36 -11.96 -2.75
C GLU A 101 7.07 -11.20 -3.11
N LYS A 102 6.01 -11.30 -2.29
CA LYS A 102 4.69 -10.71 -2.56
C LYS A 102 4.34 -9.52 -1.67
N TRP A 103 4.89 -9.45 -0.47
CA TRP A 103 4.53 -8.42 0.52
C TRP A 103 5.69 -8.10 1.47
N ALA A 104 5.58 -6.96 2.14
CA ALA A 104 6.41 -6.61 3.28
C ALA A 104 5.53 -6.05 4.41
N VAL A 105 5.98 -6.26 5.65
CA VAL A 105 5.33 -5.71 6.84
C VAL A 105 6.30 -4.81 7.58
N LEU A 106 5.84 -3.61 7.90
CA LEU A 106 6.53 -2.65 8.74
C LEU A 106 5.89 -2.65 10.13
N ARG A 107 6.72 -2.73 11.17
CA ARG A 107 6.30 -2.56 12.56
C ARG A 107 6.31 -1.08 12.92
N ILE A 108 5.19 -0.60 13.46
CA ILE A 108 5.04 0.76 13.99
C ILE A 108 4.79 0.72 15.50
N LYS A 109 4.94 1.86 16.16
CA LYS A 109 4.43 2.03 17.53
C LYS A 109 2.92 1.81 17.52
N GLU A 110 2.45 0.95 18.43
CA GLU A 110 1.05 0.57 18.54
C GLU A 110 0.12 1.78 18.61
N ILE A 111 -0.91 1.74 17.77
CA ILE A 111 -2.03 2.66 17.71
C ILE A 111 -3.18 2.04 18.50
N ASP A 112 -3.75 2.83 19.41
CA ASP A 112 -4.89 2.41 20.21
C ASP A 112 -6.09 2.02 19.33
N SER A 113 -6.77 0.93 19.69
CA SER A 113 -7.91 0.41 18.94
C SER A 113 -9.08 1.39 18.86
N SER A 114 -9.28 2.27 19.84
CA SER A 114 -10.30 3.34 19.78
C SER A 114 -9.99 4.40 18.70
N VAL A 115 -8.72 4.54 18.33
CA VAL A 115 -8.30 5.43 17.23
C VAL A 115 -8.46 4.72 15.88
N LEU A 116 -8.17 3.42 15.81
CA LEU A 116 -8.36 2.64 14.59
C LEU A 116 -9.84 2.37 14.30
N CYS A 117 -10.64 2.20 15.33
CA CYS A 117 -12.04 1.76 15.27
C CYS A 117 -12.93 2.80 15.99
N PRO A 118 -13.06 4.02 15.43
CA PRO A 118 -13.93 5.03 16.01
C PRO A 118 -15.40 4.55 15.99
N PRO A 119 -16.25 5.04 16.92
CA PRO A 119 -17.66 4.67 16.92
C PRO A 119 -18.36 5.13 15.62
N PRO A 120 -19.41 4.40 15.18
CA PRO A 120 -20.23 4.82 14.05
C PRO A 120 -20.71 6.27 14.21
N PRO A 121 -20.77 7.06 13.12
CA PRO A 121 -20.70 6.65 11.71
C PRO A 121 -19.29 6.66 11.10
N GLN A 122 -18.22 6.86 11.88
CA GLN A 122 -16.87 6.89 11.33
C GLN A 122 -16.42 5.48 10.90
N PRO A 123 -15.78 5.34 9.72
CA PRO A 123 -15.35 4.02 9.25
C PRO A 123 -14.10 3.52 9.99
N PRO A 124 -13.87 2.19 10.00
CA PRO A 124 -12.60 1.60 10.41
C PRO A 124 -11.40 2.18 9.65
N ARG A 125 -10.29 2.37 10.37
CA ARG A 125 -9.00 2.86 9.86
C ARG A 125 -7.94 1.75 9.81
N VAL A 126 -8.41 0.51 9.72
CA VAL A 126 -7.62 -0.71 9.56
C VAL A 126 -8.33 -1.59 8.53
N LEU A 127 -7.56 -2.29 7.69
CA LEU A 127 -8.12 -3.22 6.72
C LEU A 127 -8.37 -4.60 7.34
N ARG A 128 -9.48 -5.21 6.93
CA ARG A 128 -9.79 -6.60 7.25
C ARG A 128 -8.94 -7.53 6.37
N MET A 129 -8.29 -8.50 7.01
CA MET A 129 -7.57 -9.61 6.37
C MET A 129 -8.42 -10.89 6.41
N ASN A 130 -8.01 -11.93 5.69
CA ASN A 130 -8.62 -13.27 5.75
C ASN A 130 -8.15 -14.10 6.95
N ILE A 131 -7.85 -13.44 8.07
CA ILE A 131 -7.37 -14.08 9.30
C ILE A 131 -8.32 -13.72 10.43
N VAL A 132 -9.07 -14.71 10.92
CA VAL A 132 -9.99 -14.55 12.03
C VAL A 132 -9.30 -14.93 13.33
N PRO A 133 -9.27 -14.05 14.33
CA PRO A 133 -8.77 -14.40 15.64
C PRO A 133 -9.73 -15.38 16.33
N SER A 134 -9.19 -16.44 16.93
CA SER A 134 -9.94 -17.30 17.86
C SER A 134 -9.24 -17.40 19.22
N LEU A 135 -9.94 -17.93 20.22
CA LEU A 135 -9.42 -18.14 21.57
C LEU A 135 -8.31 -19.21 21.65
N THR A 136 -8.27 -20.13 20.68
CA THR A 136 -7.33 -21.27 20.68
C THR A 136 -6.23 -21.12 19.62
N LYS A 137 -6.58 -20.68 18.41
CA LYS A 137 -5.63 -20.41 17.33
C LYS A 137 -6.22 -19.50 16.26
N GLN A 138 -5.43 -18.59 15.69
CA GLN A 138 -5.88 -17.80 14.55
C GLN A 138 -6.17 -18.74 13.37
N VAL A 139 -7.31 -18.52 12.70
CA VAL A 139 -7.73 -19.31 11.56
C VAL A 139 -7.69 -18.44 10.32
N MET A 140 -6.96 -18.90 9.31
CA MET A 140 -7.01 -18.30 7.98
C MET A 140 -8.29 -18.80 7.30
N ILE A 141 -9.17 -17.87 6.93
CA ILE A 141 -10.28 -18.20 6.04
C ILE A 141 -9.69 -18.35 4.65
N ASP A 142 -9.83 -19.55 4.09
CA ASP A 142 -9.43 -19.81 2.72
C ASP A 142 -10.21 -18.89 1.77
N VAL A 143 -9.53 -18.07 0.98
CA VAL A 143 -10.12 -17.23 -0.08
C VAL A 143 -9.68 -17.80 -1.41
N THR A 144 -10.60 -18.39 -2.16
CA THR A 144 -10.24 -19.01 -3.43
C THR A 144 -9.94 -17.95 -4.49
N GLU A 145 -9.12 -18.27 -5.47
CA GLU A 145 -8.84 -17.35 -6.59
C GLU A 145 -10.13 -16.96 -7.32
N ASN A 146 -11.06 -17.91 -7.50
CA ASN A 146 -12.37 -17.64 -8.07
C ASN A 146 -13.16 -16.62 -7.25
N ASP A 147 -13.09 -16.67 -5.91
CA ASP A 147 -13.75 -15.68 -5.05
C ASP A 147 -13.24 -14.27 -5.39
N ILE A 148 -11.97 -14.12 -5.75
CA ILE A 148 -11.35 -12.83 -6.06
C ILE A 148 -11.63 -12.41 -7.51
N LEU A 149 -11.41 -13.29 -8.49
CA LEU A 149 -11.54 -13.00 -9.92
C LEU A 149 -12.96 -12.59 -10.33
N TYR A 150 -13.98 -13.14 -9.67
CA TYR A 150 -15.38 -12.80 -9.90
C TYR A 150 -15.92 -11.71 -8.97
N SER A 151 -15.10 -11.20 -8.04
CA SER A 151 -15.50 -10.13 -7.13
C SER A 151 -15.32 -8.74 -7.72
N LYS A 152 -16.09 -7.78 -7.19
CA LYS A 152 -15.82 -6.37 -7.43
C LYS A 152 -14.63 -5.94 -6.58
N CYS A 153 -13.57 -5.51 -7.25
CA CYS A 153 -12.34 -5.07 -6.62
C CYS A 153 -12.07 -3.60 -6.92
N TYR A 154 -11.37 -2.95 -6.01
CA TYR A 154 -10.92 -1.57 -6.18
C TYR A 154 -9.58 -1.38 -5.48
N LEU A 155 -8.86 -0.34 -5.87
CA LEU A 155 -7.71 0.14 -5.13
C LEU A 155 -7.91 1.60 -4.73
N LEU A 156 -7.11 2.03 -3.77
CA LEU A 156 -6.98 3.42 -3.37
C LEU A 156 -5.54 3.83 -3.51
N GLY A 157 -5.30 5.08 -3.86
CA GLY A 157 -3.96 5.64 -3.87
C GLY A 157 -4.00 7.16 -3.84
N PHE A 158 -2.84 7.77 -3.92
CA PHE A 158 -2.71 9.21 -3.78
C PHE A 158 -2.53 9.84 -5.15
N LYS A 159 -3.28 10.92 -5.40
CA LYS A 159 -3.00 11.72 -6.58
C LYS A 159 -1.70 12.45 -6.40
N THR A 160 -0.79 12.21 -7.34
CA THR A 160 0.47 12.91 -7.40
C THR A 160 0.41 13.96 -8.50
N GLU A 161 0.42 15.22 -8.09
CA GLU A 161 0.55 16.37 -9.00
C GLU A 161 2.01 16.83 -9.11
N ASP A 162 2.82 16.54 -8.10
CA ASP A 162 4.24 16.91 -7.98
C ASP A 162 4.95 15.90 -7.07
N PRO A 163 5.96 15.14 -7.56
CA PRO A 163 6.69 14.12 -6.79
C PRO A 163 7.34 14.70 -5.54
N ASP A 164 7.90 15.91 -5.65
CA ASP A 164 8.60 16.59 -4.57
C ASP A 164 7.65 16.97 -3.43
N LYS A 165 6.34 16.94 -3.69
CA LYS A 165 5.27 17.24 -2.75
C LYS A 165 4.45 16.03 -2.33
N PHE A 166 4.85 14.80 -2.68
CA PHE A 166 4.11 13.59 -2.29
C PHE A 166 3.81 13.56 -0.79
N TYR A 167 4.75 13.96 0.06
CA TYR A 167 4.55 14.09 1.51
C TYR A 167 3.31 14.93 1.90
N GLY A 168 3.06 16.03 1.19
CA GLY A 168 2.01 17.00 1.51
C GLY A 168 0.66 16.72 0.87
N GLN A 169 0.60 15.81 -0.11
CA GLN A 169 -0.63 15.50 -0.83
C GLN A 169 -1.63 14.75 0.05
N LYS A 170 -2.90 15.11 -0.07
CA LYS A 170 -4.02 14.53 0.70
C LYS A 170 -5.15 14.01 -0.18
N LYS A 171 -5.11 14.30 -1.48
CA LYS A 171 -6.13 13.85 -2.43
C LYS A 171 -5.94 12.36 -2.63
N VAL A 172 -6.96 11.59 -2.32
CA VAL A 172 -7.02 10.14 -2.51
C VAL A 172 -8.06 9.86 -3.56
N TYR A 173 -7.75 8.89 -4.41
CA TYR A 173 -8.62 8.43 -5.47
C TYR A 173 -8.94 6.96 -5.28
N ARG A 174 -10.18 6.61 -5.61
CA ARG A 174 -10.62 5.23 -5.75
C ARG A 174 -10.65 4.87 -7.21
N LEU A 175 -10.02 3.74 -7.53
CA LEU A 175 -10.10 3.11 -8.84
C LEU A 175 -10.88 1.81 -8.69
N ASP A 176 -12.11 1.79 -9.19
CA ASP A 176 -12.85 0.55 -9.38
C ASP A 176 -12.22 -0.20 -10.55
N LEU A 177 -11.84 -1.45 -10.31
CA LEU A 177 -11.08 -2.25 -11.26
C LEU A 177 -11.99 -2.97 -12.24
N ASN A 178 -11.50 -3.10 -13.47
CA ASN A 178 -11.98 -4.14 -14.36
C ASN A 178 -11.78 -5.53 -13.74
N PRO A 179 -12.60 -6.52 -14.14
CA PRO A 179 -12.44 -7.89 -13.66
C PRO A 179 -11.00 -8.35 -13.75
N LEU A 180 -10.49 -8.85 -12.62
CA LEU A 180 -9.14 -9.36 -12.53
C LEU A 180 -8.99 -10.59 -13.42
N LYS A 181 -7.78 -10.80 -13.92
CA LYS A 181 -7.40 -11.95 -14.75
C LYS A 181 -6.28 -12.72 -14.09
N GLU A 182 -6.32 -14.03 -14.32
CA GLU A 182 -5.26 -14.96 -13.93
C GLU A 182 -3.92 -14.54 -14.54
N PRO A 183 -2.80 -14.92 -13.90
CA PRO A 183 -1.48 -14.73 -14.45
C PRO A 183 -1.31 -15.40 -15.80
N ARG A 184 -0.50 -14.79 -16.68
CA ARG A 184 -0.11 -15.42 -17.94
C ARG A 184 0.86 -16.58 -17.67
N TYR A 185 1.00 -17.47 -18.64
CA TYR A 185 1.92 -18.61 -18.51
C TYR A 185 3.35 -18.15 -18.20
N GLY A 186 3.87 -18.56 -17.02
CA GLY A 186 5.21 -18.19 -16.55
C GLY A 186 5.28 -16.88 -15.76
N GLU A 187 4.13 -16.25 -15.47
CA GLU A 187 4.00 -15.07 -14.61
C GLU A 187 3.28 -15.44 -13.30
N ASP A 188 3.50 -14.66 -12.24
CA ASP A 188 2.86 -14.84 -10.93
C ASP A 188 1.90 -13.68 -10.57
N LEU A 189 1.72 -12.71 -11.47
CA LEU A 189 0.98 -11.48 -11.22
C LEU A 189 -0.43 -11.56 -11.81
N TYR A 190 -1.41 -11.08 -11.06
CA TYR A 190 -2.78 -10.93 -11.55
C TYR A 190 -2.94 -9.58 -12.22
N HIS A 191 -3.86 -9.50 -13.19
CA HIS A 191 -3.94 -8.32 -14.05
C HIS A 191 -5.33 -7.70 -14.07
N SER A 192 -5.41 -6.37 -14.12
CA SER A 192 -6.63 -5.62 -14.44
C SER A 192 -6.37 -4.65 -15.58
N LYS A 193 -7.25 -4.62 -16.58
CA LYS A 193 -7.15 -3.66 -17.68
C LYS A 193 -7.44 -2.25 -17.20
N ILE A 194 -6.70 -1.28 -17.74
CA ILE A 194 -6.97 0.14 -17.58
C ILE A 194 -7.92 0.55 -18.71
N ASP A 195 -9.12 1.00 -18.35
CA ASP A 195 -10.02 1.68 -19.27
C ASP A 195 -9.98 3.19 -18.98
N ASP A 196 -10.03 4.02 -20.01
CA ASP A 196 -10.16 5.48 -19.93
C ASP A 196 -9.07 6.25 -19.16
N GLY A 197 -7.86 5.67 -19.07
CA GLY A 197 -6.70 6.35 -18.47
C GLY A 197 -6.68 6.39 -16.95
N PHE A 198 -7.67 5.79 -16.28
CA PHE A 198 -7.76 5.65 -14.83
C PHE A 198 -6.73 4.64 -14.31
N THR A 199 -5.58 5.10 -13.83
CA THR A 199 -4.48 4.20 -13.42
C THR A 199 -3.81 4.60 -12.11
N ALA A 200 -3.38 3.59 -11.36
CA ALA A 200 -2.36 3.74 -10.32
C ALA A 200 -1.01 4.16 -10.93
N CYS A 201 -0.07 4.64 -10.13
CA CYS A 201 1.30 4.86 -10.57
C CYS A 201 2.34 4.33 -9.56
N TYR A 202 3.62 4.52 -9.86
CA TYR A 202 4.77 4.04 -9.08
C TYR A 202 4.73 4.33 -7.55
N GLU A 203 4.18 5.44 -7.07
CA GLU A 203 4.04 5.77 -5.64
C GLU A 203 2.87 5.03 -4.97
N ASP A 204 1.95 4.49 -5.77
CA ASP A 204 0.87 3.65 -5.29
C ASP A 204 1.31 2.19 -5.19
N VAL A 205 2.55 1.85 -5.55
CA VAL A 205 3.09 0.51 -5.29
C VAL A 205 2.94 0.20 -3.80
N GLY A 206 2.34 -0.96 -3.50
CA GLY A 206 1.93 -1.36 -2.16
C GLY A 206 0.52 -0.92 -1.74
N SER A 207 -0.21 -0.21 -2.61
CA SER A 207 -1.63 0.09 -2.38
C SER A 207 -2.43 -1.19 -2.25
N PRO A 208 -3.35 -1.26 -1.27
CA PRO A 208 -4.14 -2.46 -1.02
C PRO A 208 -5.13 -2.71 -2.15
N LEU A 209 -5.10 -3.92 -2.71
CA LEU A 209 -6.17 -4.44 -3.56
C LEU A 209 -7.29 -4.96 -2.65
N ILE A 210 -8.45 -4.30 -2.71
CA ILE A 210 -9.59 -4.58 -1.85
C ILE A 210 -10.72 -5.15 -2.69
N CYS A 211 -11.28 -6.29 -2.28
CA CYS A 211 -12.36 -6.95 -2.99
C CYS A 211 -13.56 -7.22 -2.08
N ASN A 212 -14.75 -7.14 -2.66
CA ASN A 212 -16.02 -7.49 -2.02
C ASN A 212 -16.36 -8.95 -2.31
N THR A 213 -15.92 -9.84 -1.45
CA THR A 213 -16.24 -11.27 -1.55
C THR A 213 -17.65 -11.53 -1.01
N LEU A 214 -18.45 -12.34 -1.71
CA LEU A 214 -19.87 -12.55 -1.40
C LEU A 214 -20.10 -13.09 0.03
N GLU A 215 -19.24 -14.02 0.47
CA GLU A 215 -19.39 -14.70 1.76
C GLU A 215 -18.51 -14.10 2.87
N LYS A 216 -17.39 -13.48 2.52
CA LYS A 216 -16.36 -13.05 3.49
C LYS A 216 -16.28 -11.52 3.63
N GLY A 217 -17.07 -10.79 2.85
CA GLY A 217 -17.20 -9.34 2.88
C GLY A 217 -16.04 -8.61 2.21
N THR A 218 -15.90 -7.32 2.51
CA THR A 218 -14.83 -6.45 2.01
C THR A 218 -13.53 -6.71 2.76
N MET A 219 -12.47 -7.08 2.04
CA MET A 219 -11.16 -7.37 2.63
C MET A 219 -10.02 -7.07 1.67
N VAL A 220 -8.81 -6.89 2.21
CA VAL A 220 -7.60 -6.83 1.39
C VAL A 220 -7.22 -8.23 0.93
N VAL A 221 -6.98 -8.37 -0.38
CA VAL A 221 -6.64 -9.65 -1.01
C VAL A 221 -5.28 -9.62 -1.71
N GLY A 222 -4.74 -8.43 -1.94
CA GLY A 222 -3.49 -8.26 -2.65
C GLY A 222 -2.92 -6.85 -2.52
N LEU A 223 -1.86 -6.60 -3.29
CA LEU A 223 -1.18 -5.33 -3.37
C LEU A 223 -0.94 -4.94 -4.83
N PHE A 224 -1.09 -3.66 -5.14
CA PHE A 224 -0.66 -3.13 -6.43
C PHE A 224 0.87 -3.19 -6.55
N LYS A 225 1.34 -3.74 -7.68
CA LYS A 225 2.74 -4.07 -7.91
C LYS A 225 3.39 -3.19 -8.96
N SER A 226 2.77 -3.07 -10.14
CA SER A 226 3.35 -2.39 -11.30
C SER A 226 2.33 -2.12 -12.39
N LEU A 227 2.75 -1.34 -13.40
CA LEU A 227 2.01 -1.09 -14.64
C LEU A 227 2.69 -1.79 -15.82
N ASN A 228 1.88 -2.22 -16.79
CA ASN A 228 2.37 -2.56 -18.12
C ASN A 228 2.08 -1.40 -19.08
N HIS A 229 3.10 -1.04 -19.87
CA HIS A 229 3.06 0.06 -20.83
C HIS A 229 3.16 -0.47 -22.27
N LEU A 230 2.51 0.22 -23.20
CA LEU A 230 2.78 0.02 -24.62
C LEU A 230 4.11 0.72 -24.96
N VAL A 231 5.16 -0.04 -25.25
CA VAL A 231 6.41 0.51 -25.79
C VAL A 231 6.19 0.80 -27.29
N PRO A 232 6.30 2.05 -27.77
CA PRO A 232 6.18 2.33 -29.20
C PRO A 232 7.33 1.66 -29.98
N ASP A 233 7.04 1.00 -31.11
CA ASP A 233 8.02 0.27 -31.95
C ASP A 233 9.21 1.13 -32.45
N ASN A 234 9.10 2.46 -32.36
CA ASN A 234 10.14 3.42 -32.76
C ASN A 234 10.87 4.09 -31.59
N ALA A 235 10.68 3.62 -30.35
CA ALA A 235 11.40 4.12 -29.20
C ALA A 235 12.86 3.66 -29.27
N THR A 236 13.70 4.48 -29.91
CA THR A 236 15.12 4.55 -29.57
C THR A 236 15.16 4.66 -28.05
N GLU A 237 15.89 3.74 -27.39
CA GLU A 237 15.99 3.61 -25.92
C GLU A 237 15.63 4.93 -25.22
N LEU A 238 14.51 4.92 -24.47
CA LEU A 238 14.05 6.01 -23.61
C LEU A 238 15.17 6.39 -22.63
N THR A 239 16.12 7.16 -23.12
CA THR A 239 17.28 7.73 -22.43
C THR A 239 16.97 9.13 -21.94
N THR A 240 15.80 9.68 -22.30
CA THR A 240 15.26 10.89 -21.71
C THR A 240 14.34 10.53 -20.54
N PRO A 241 14.62 10.99 -19.32
CA PRO A 241 13.68 10.90 -18.22
C PRO A 241 12.35 11.53 -18.67
N GLU A 242 11.26 10.77 -18.63
CA GLU A 242 9.94 11.31 -18.97
C GLU A 242 9.66 12.50 -18.06
N SER A 243 9.41 13.65 -18.67
CA SER A 243 9.47 14.95 -17.99
C SER A 243 8.23 15.28 -17.14
N THR A 244 7.19 14.42 -17.14
CA THR A 244 5.95 14.64 -16.36
C THR A 244 5.36 13.31 -15.84
N ILE A 245 4.71 13.36 -14.66
CA ILE A 245 3.93 12.24 -14.06
C ILE A 245 2.89 11.71 -15.04
N GLU A 246 2.23 12.63 -15.75
CA GLU A 246 1.23 12.27 -16.74
C GLU A 246 1.86 11.40 -17.83
N ALA A 247 3.05 11.74 -18.34
CA ALA A 247 3.74 10.91 -19.33
C ALA A 247 4.05 9.49 -18.79
N ALA A 248 4.57 9.38 -17.57
CA ALA A 248 5.06 8.12 -16.98
C ALA A 248 3.97 7.12 -16.58
N CYS A 249 2.75 7.58 -16.34
CA CYS A 249 1.60 6.70 -16.13
C CYS A 249 0.64 6.68 -17.32
N SER A 250 0.70 7.68 -18.19
CA SER A 250 -0.04 7.66 -19.45
C SER A 250 0.41 6.49 -20.29
N ASN A 251 -0.51 5.95 -21.08
CA ASN A 251 -0.29 4.80 -21.96
C ASN A 251 -0.03 3.46 -21.25
N ALA A 252 -0.16 3.42 -19.92
CA ALA A 252 -0.36 2.16 -19.22
C ALA A 252 -1.69 1.54 -19.66
N TYR A 253 -1.69 0.24 -19.97
CA TYR A 253 -2.89 -0.48 -20.41
C TYR A 253 -3.35 -1.55 -19.42
N GLU A 254 -2.53 -1.88 -18.42
CA GLU A 254 -2.81 -2.92 -17.44
C GLU A 254 -2.08 -2.65 -16.11
N MET A 255 -2.78 -2.92 -15.01
CA MET A 255 -2.24 -2.92 -13.65
C MET A 255 -1.98 -4.36 -13.19
N ASN A 256 -0.85 -4.57 -12.51
CA ASN A 256 -0.43 -5.86 -11.99
C ASN A 256 -0.55 -5.91 -10.46
N PHE A 257 -0.94 -7.06 -9.93
CA PHE A 257 -1.20 -7.26 -8.51
C PHE A 257 -0.57 -8.56 -7.98
N ASP A 258 0.00 -8.47 -6.79
CA ASP A 258 0.37 -9.63 -5.98
C ASP A 258 -0.82 -10.04 -5.11
N PHE A 259 -1.32 -11.27 -5.23
CA PHE A 259 -2.27 -11.81 -4.27
C PHE A 259 -1.53 -12.28 -3.01
N ILE A 260 -2.06 -11.86 -1.86
CA ILE A 260 -1.47 -12.15 -0.54
C ILE A 260 -2.39 -13.01 0.34
N VAL A 261 -3.60 -13.31 -0.14
CA VAL A 261 -4.49 -14.24 0.55
C VAL A 261 -3.82 -15.59 0.71
N ASN A 262 -4.23 -16.32 1.74
CA ASN A 262 -3.78 -17.68 2.01
C ASN A 262 -2.27 -17.86 2.29
N ASP A 263 -1.50 -16.78 2.47
CA ASP A 263 -0.09 -16.86 2.83
C ASP A 263 0.10 -17.12 4.34
N GLU A 264 0.37 -18.37 4.71
CA GLU A 264 0.57 -18.80 6.10
C GLU A 264 1.71 -18.05 6.82
N ARG A 265 2.68 -17.50 6.08
CA ARG A 265 3.76 -16.69 6.67
C ARG A 265 3.19 -15.43 7.34
N PHE A 266 2.08 -14.91 6.83
CA PHE A 266 1.37 -13.77 7.41
C PHE A 266 0.71 -14.13 8.75
N LEU A 267 0.07 -15.30 8.81
CA LEU A 267 -0.52 -15.84 10.03
C LEU A 267 0.54 -15.99 11.12
N LYS A 268 1.66 -16.62 10.78
CA LYS A 268 2.79 -16.82 11.68
C LYS A 268 3.37 -15.49 12.17
N LEU A 269 3.50 -14.50 11.29
CA LEU A 269 3.98 -13.17 11.67
C LEU A 269 3.04 -12.50 12.70
N ILE A 270 1.72 -12.65 12.56
CA ILE A 270 0.76 -12.14 13.55
C ILE A 270 0.92 -12.89 14.88
N GLU A 271 0.98 -14.22 14.85
CA GLU A 271 1.17 -15.06 16.04
C GLU A 271 2.45 -14.68 16.81
N ASP A 272 3.57 -14.53 16.10
CA ASP A 272 4.90 -14.31 16.69
C ASP A 272 5.13 -12.86 17.18
N HIS A 273 4.49 -11.86 16.55
CA HIS A 273 4.88 -10.46 16.73
C HIS A 273 3.75 -9.47 17.05
N GLY A 274 2.48 -9.84 16.89
CA GLY A 274 1.40 -8.85 16.91
C GLY A 274 0.03 -9.34 17.34
N ILE A 275 -0.09 -10.55 17.88
CA ILE A 275 -1.38 -11.19 18.17
C ILE A 275 -2.32 -10.30 18.99
N SER A 276 -1.83 -9.70 20.09
CA SER A 276 -2.66 -8.84 20.94
C SER A 276 -3.17 -7.61 20.19
N SER A 277 -2.30 -6.93 19.45
CA SER A 277 -2.65 -5.73 18.69
C SER A 277 -3.64 -6.04 17.56
N TYR A 278 -3.43 -7.18 16.88
CA TYR A 278 -4.32 -7.66 15.82
C TYR A 278 -5.70 -8.01 16.36
N VAL A 279 -5.79 -8.86 17.40
CA VAL A 279 -7.06 -9.27 18.02
C VAL A 279 -7.84 -8.05 18.54
N ASN A 280 -7.15 -7.11 19.20
CA ASN A 280 -7.78 -5.92 19.76
C ASN A 280 -8.38 -5.03 18.66
N ALA A 281 -7.64 -4.80 17.57
CA ALA A 281 -8.15 -4.03 16.43
C ALA A 281 -9.31 -4.76 15.74
N TYR A 282 -9.18 -6.06 15.51
CA TYR A 282 -10.20 -6.88 14.83
C TYR A 282 -11.54 -6.87 15.59
N LYS A 283 -11.48 -7.04 16.92
CA LYS A 283 -12.66 -6.95 17.80
C LYS A 283 -13.26 -5.54 17.82
N ALA A 284 -12.43 -4.53 18.08
CA ALA A 284 -12.90 -3.15 18.20
C ALA A 284 -13.54 -2.62 16.92
N CYS A 285 -13.07 -3.08 15.75
CA CYS A 285 -13.60 -2.68 14.46
C CYS A 285 -14.83 -3.49 14.01
N GLY A 286 -15.33 -4.42 14.84
CA GLY A 286 -16.51 -5.21 14.53
C GLY A 286 -16.32 -6.17 13.35
N PHE A 287 -15.10 -6.69 13.17
CA PHE A 287 -14.82 -7.67 12.11
C PHE A 287 -15.16 -9.11 12.53
N MET A 288 -15.47 -9.34 13.80
CA MET A 288 -16.05 -10.61 14.26
C MET A 288 -17.54 -10.62 13.95
N ASN A 289 -18.04 -11.71 13.37
CA ASN A 289 -19.48 -11.93 13.30
C ASN A 289 -20.00 -12.33 14.69
N SER A 290 -21.29 -12.11 14.95
CA SER A 290 -21.95 -12.58 16.18
C SER A 290 -21.83 -14.09 16.40
N ASP A 291 -21.60 -14.84 15.33
CA ASP A 291 -21.51 -16.30 15.34
C ASP A 291 -20.09 -16.79 15.67
N ASP A 292 -19.09 -15.90 15.67
CA ASP A 292 -17.69 -16.21 16.01
C ASP A 292 -17.40 -16.08 17.52
N GLU A 293 -18.40 -15.73 18.34
CA GLU A 293 -18.30 -15.61 19.81
C GLU A 293 -18.72 -16.89 20.57
N ALA A 294 -19.13 -17.95 19.86
CA ALA A 294 -19.63 -19.21 20.44
C ALA A 294 -18.53 -20.26 20.69
#